data_AF-A0A9D7TW27-F1
#
_entry.id   AF-A0A9D7TW27-F1
#
_cell.length_a   1.000
_cell.length_b   1.000
_cell.length_c   1.000
_cell.angle_alpha   90.00
_cell.angle_beta   90.00
_cell.angle_gamma   90.00
#
_symmetry.space_group_name_H-M   'P 1'
#
loop_
_entity.id
_entity.type
_entity.pdbx_description
1 polymer ?
#
loop_
_entity_poly.entity_id
_entity_poly.type
_entity_poly.pdbx_seq_one_letter_code
_entity_poly.pdbx_strand_id
1 'polypeptide(L)' 'MNDEILTGVMKAIQKKRLKLMEDVSVITISNGEIPKLYFPEITYVETSGFKLGKLAFPACYHVLEEVLL' A
#
# COMPACT_ATOMS: atom_id res chain seq x y z
N MET A 1 -2.91 1.99 -4.82
CA MET A 1 -2.19 1.26 -5.90
C MET A 1 -1.66 -0.11 -5.47
N ASN A 2 -1.01 -0.27 -4.31
CA ASN A 2 -0.60 -1.60 -3.82
C ASN A 2 -1.75 -2.43 -3.24
N ASP A 3 -2.83 -1.80 -2.76
CA ASP A 3 -4.00 -2.54 -2.28
C ASP A 3 -4.75 -3.24 -3.42
N GLU A 4 -4.75 -2.65 -4.61
CA GLU A 4 -5.29 -3.22 -5.83
C GLU A 4 -4.48 -4.45 -6.23
N ILE A 5 -3.15 -4.40 -6.10
CA ILE A 5 -2.28 -5.57 -6.27
C ILE A 5 -2.62 -6.64 -5.24
N LEU A 6 -2.78 -6.27 -3.96
CA LEU A 6 -3.19 -7.20 -2.90
C LEU A 6 -4.51 -7.90 -3.28
N THR A 7 -5.52 -7.17 -3.75
CA THR A 7 -6.80 -7.79 -4.14
C THR A 7 -6.65 -8.82 -5.25
N GLY A 8 -5.77 -8.55 -6.23
CA GLY A 8 -5.46 -9.48 -7.31
C GLY A 8 -4.72 -10.73 -6.82
N VAL A 9 -3.73 -10.56 -5.94
CA VAL A 9 -2.98 -11.65 -5.31
C VAL A 9 -3.91 -12.54 -4.49
N MET A 10 -4.75 -11.95 -3.65
CA MET A 10 -5.71 -12.70 -2.83
C MET A 10 -6.70 -13.48 -3.68
N LYS A 11 -7.18 -12.90 -4.79
CA LYS A 11 -8.02 -13.61 -5.76
C LYS A 11 -7.29 -14.80 -6.39
N ALA A 12 -6.00 -14.67 -6.72
CA ALA A 12 -5.20 -15.75 -7.29
C ALA A 12 -4.99 -16.89 -6.28
N ILE A 13 -4.64 -16.56 -5.03
CA ILE A 13 -4.49 -17.51 -3.91
C ILE A 13 -5.78 -18.31 -3.72
N GLN A 14 -6.92 -17.63 -3.65
CA GLN A 14 -8.24 -18.28 -3.50
C GLN A 14 -8.56 -19.21 -4.67
N LYS A 15 -8.33 -18.76 -5.92
CA LYS A 15 -8.56 -19.60 -7.13
C LYS A 15 -7.68 -20.85 -7.16
N LYS A 16 -6.45 -20.74 -6.65
CA LYS A 16 -5.49 -21.85 -6.56
C LYS A 16 -5.69 -22.72 -5.32
N ARG A 17 -6.60 -22.32 -4.40
CA ARG A 17 -6.86 -22.99 -3.12
C ARG A 17 -5.60 -23.14 -2.25
N LEU A 18 -4.69 -22.17 -2.34
CA LEU A 18 -3.50 -22.13 -1.49
C LEU A 18 -3.90 -21.65 -0.10
N LYS A 19 -3.36 -22.29 0.94
CA LYS A 19 -3.55 -21.89 2.32
C LYS A 19 -2.55 -20.81 2.70
N LEU A 20 -3.06 -19.73 3.29
CA LEU A 20 -2.22 -18.68 3.86
C LEU A 20 -1.40 -19.24 5.03
N MET A 21 -0.15 -18.78 5.14
CA MET A 21 0.86 -19.18 6.14
C MET A 21 1.39 -20.62 6.02
N GLU A 22 0.64 -21.55 5.44
CA GLU A 22 1.11 -22.92 5.15
C GLU A 22 1.79 -23.00 3.77
N ASP A 23 1.08 -22.61 2.71
CA ASP A 23 1.58 -22.70 1.33
C ASP A 23 2.22 -21.39 0.87
N VAL A 24 1.66 -20.25 1.31
CA VAL A 24 2.08 -18.92 0.89
C VAL A 24 1.82 -17.88 1.97
N SER A 25 2.75 -16.94 2.10
CA SER A 25 2.63 -15.77 2.98
C SER A 25 2.63 -14.49 2.16
N VAL A 26 1.84 -13.50 2.57
CA VAL A 26 1.67 -12.22 1.86
C VAL A 26 1.95 -11.07 2.81
N ILE A 27 2.75 -10.10 2.34
CA ILE A 27 2.91 -8.78 2.95
C ILE A 27 2.64 -7.72 1.89
N THR A 28 2.02 -6.60 2.27
CA THR A 28 1.79 -5.48 1.34
C THR A 28 2.21 -4.14 1.94
N ILE A 29 2.12 -3.09 1.13
CA ILE A 29 2.21 -1.69 1.54
C ILE A 29 0.82 -1.10 1.36
N SER A 30 0.27 -0.49 2.40
CA SER A 30 -1.13 -0.04 2.39
C SER A 30 -1.34 1.19 3.26
N ASN A 31 -2.43 1.93 2.99
CA ASN A 31 -2.95 2.92 3.94
C ASN A 31 -3.65 2.28 5.16
N GLY A 32 -3.80 0.95 5.16
CA GLY A 32 -4.30 0.16 6.28
C GLY A 32 -5.80 -0.11 6.25
N GLU A 33 -6.49 0.13 5.13
CA GLU A 33 -7.91 -0.20 4.98
C GLU A 33 -8.11 -1.61 4.40
N ILE A 34 -7.58 -1.86 3.20
CA ILE A 34 -7.81 -3.11 2.46
C ILE A 34 -7.23 -4.37 3.13
N PRO A 35 -6.02 -4.37 3.72
CA PRO A 35 -5.46 -5.55 4.40
C PRO A 35 -6.34 -6.10 5.53
N LYS A 36 -7.13 -5.23 6.17
CA LYS A 36 -8.02 -5.57 7.30
C LYS A 36 -9.34 -6.20 6.88
N LEU A 37 -9.65 -6.22 5.58
CA LEU A 37 -10.87 -6.82 5.03
C LEU A 37 -10.72 -8.35 4.80
N TYR A 38 -9.54 -8.91 5.04
CA TYR A 38 -9.24 -10.33 4.82
C TYR A 38 -9.11 -11.09 6.14
N PHE A 39 -9.35 -12.41 6.08
CA PHE A 39 -9.07 -13.33 7.18
C PHE A 39 -8.10 -14.44 6.71
N PRO A 40 -6.95 -14.62 7.39
CA PRO A 40 -6.41 -13.75 8.44
C PRO A 40 -6.10 -12.33 7.91
N GLU A 41 -5.98 -11.35 8.81
CA GLU A 41 -5.55 -10.00 8.45
C GLU A 41 -4.17 -10.06 7.78
N ILE A 42 -4.00 -9.35 6.66
CA ILE A 42 -2.75 -9.34 5.92
C ILE A 42 -1.77 -8.39 6.59
N THR A 43 -0.57 -8.86 6.93
CA THR A 43 0.50 -8.00 7.44
C THR A 43 0.86 -6.94 6.40
N TYR A 44 1.03 -5.68 6.83
CA TYR A 44 1.36 -4.60 5.91
C TYR A 44 2.30 -3.58 6.54
N VAL A 45 3.09 -2.93 5.68
CA VAL A 45 3.80 -1.69 6.02
C VAL A 45 2.86 -0.53 5.76
N GLU A 46 2.58 0.27 6.78
CA GLU A 46 1.72 1.44 6.63
C GLU A 46 2.41 2.53 5.79
N THR A 47 1.67 3.08 4.83
CA THR A 47 2.04 4.29 4.11
C THR A 47 0.89 5.28 4.11
N SER A 48 1.17 6.56 3.91
CA SER A 48 0.15 7.59 3.82
C SER A 48 0.52 8.62 2.77
N GLY A 49 -0.24 8.64 1.67
CA GLY A 49 -0.11 9.66 0.64
C GLY A 49 -0.33 11.08 1.18
N PHE A 50 -1.18 11.23 2.19
CA PHE A 50 -1.39 12.51 2.87
C PHE A 50 -0.14 12.97 3.63
N LYS A 51 0.45 12.12 4.49
CA LYS A 51 1.66 12.45 5.24
C LYS A 51 2.82 12.77 4.28
N LEU A 52 2.98 11.94 3.24
CA LEU A 52 4.00 12.14 2.21
C LEU A 52 3.80 13.45 1.45
N GLY A 53 2.58 13.74 0.97
CA GLY A 53 2.29 14.97 0.23
C GLY A 53 2.50 16.22 1.08
N LYS A 54 2.08 16.19 2.36
CA LYS A 54 2.31 17.29 3.30
C LYS A 54 3.81 17.55 3.51
N LEU A 55 4.62 16.50 3.56
CA LEU A 55 6.07 16.62 3.71
C LEU A 55 6.76 17.08 2.42
N ALA A 56 6.28 16.65 1.26
CA ALA A 56 6.83 17.01 -0.04
C ALA A 56 6.51 18.46 -0.43
N PHE A 57 5.38 19.00 0.04
CA PHE A 57 4.89 20.31 -0.38
C PHE A 57 5.91 21.45 -0.18
N PRO A 58 6.59 21.62 0.97
CA PRO A 58 7.60 22.67 1.13
C PRO A 58 8.76 22.55 0.14
N ALA A 59 9.20 21.32 -0.17
CA ALA A 59 10.28 21.11 -1.14
C ALA A 59 9.83 21.49 -2.56
N CYS A 60 8.61 21.13 -2.95
CA CYS A 60 8.04 21.55 -4.23
C CYS A 60 7.88 23.08 -4.30
N TYR A 61 7.42 23.70 -3.22
CA TYR A 61 7.23 25.16 -3.16
C TYR A 61 8.56 25.91 -3.27
N HIS A 62 9.60 25.42 -2.59
CA HIS A 62 10.94 26.01 -2.69
C HIS A 62 11.50 25.99 -4.11
N VAL A 63 11.37 24.86 -4.82
CA VAL A 63 11.78 24.75 -6.23
C VAL A 63 10.97 25.70 -7.13
N LEU A 64 9.68 25.91 -6.83
CA LEU A 64 8.86 26.86 -7.59
C LEU A 64 9.33 28.30 -7.41
N GLU A 65 9.73 28.70 -6.20
CA GLU A 65 10.27 30.05 -5.95
C GLU A 65 11.59 30.28 -6.71
N GLU A 66 12.50 29.30 -6.74
CA GLU A 66 13.78 29.42 -7.47
C GLU A 66 13.64 29.51 -8.99
N VAL A 67 12.54 29.00 -9.56
CA VAL A 67 12.30 29.02 -11.01
C VAL A 67 11.56 30.29 -11.46
N LEU A 68 10.81 30.93 -10.56
CA LEU A 68 9.93 32.06 -10.88
C LEU A 68 10.47 33.45 -10.46
N LEU A 69 11.50 33.51 -9.60
CA LEU A 69 12.14 34.74 -9.12
C LEU A 69 13.64 34.74 -9.45
#